data_AF-A0A6G6WJQ3-F1
#
_entry.id   AF-A0A6G6WJQ3-F1
#
_cell.length_a   1.000
_cell.length_b   1.000
_cell.length_c   1.000
_cell.angle_alpha   90.00
_cell.angle_beta   90.00
_cell.angle_gamma   90.00
#
_symmetry.space_group_name_H-M   'P 1'
#
loop_
_entity.id
_entity.type
_entity.pdbx_description
1 polymer ?
#
loop_
_entity_poly.entity_id
_entity_poly.type
_entity_poly.pdbx_seq_one_letter_code
_entity_poly.pdbx_strand_id
1 'polypeptide(L)'
;MDFDAYVAARYGRLIEHAVLLGVADGEAGTYVDHVLLQNKKAIRRAEDPDPLVHAALDRAISGTPDRRARTGPFVALGLVALAVAVGLALSWRPPPKALPSLFALHGDQAQALLEGQGYDVVLRPARACEPSGLVLSSDPPAGALARKGQTVTVRTAVPSGVGCDEGFADRAVAWQFLAFARGEGPAPTFTQTVTVVVDQQDPYRIDQVAAVSRERWGGVMDRIARSAAGRAPTTSGMPRLAVEDGVLPSDLCGVPKPDGTGDRRVLRLQVDARADGDESTCPLTVDLYRDSAGAIDGVVVYTPKDALIKPAGRLREASPAGE
;
A
#
# COMPACT_ATOMS: atom_id res chain seq x y z
N MET A 1 16.89 72.36 -35.34
CA MET A 1 18.26 71.87 -35.59
C MET A 1 18.12 70.73 -36.58
N ASP A 2 18.86 70.73 -37.67
CA ASP A 2 18.80 69.68 -38.68
C ASP A 2 19.28 68.33 -38.08
N PHE A 3 18.67 67.22 -38.49
CA PHE A 3 19.00 65.90 -37.97
C PHE A 3 20.48 65.55 -38.24
N ASP A 4 20.97 65.91 -39.42
CA ASP A 4 22.36 65.67 -39.82
C ASP A 4 23.33 66.53 -39.00
N ALA A 5 22.95 67.78 -38.68
CA ALA A 5 23.72 68.64 -37.79
C ALA A 5 23.77 68.09 -36.35
N TYR A 6 22.67 67.49 -35.87
CA TYR A 6 22.62 66.84 -34.56
C TYR A 6 23.50 65.58 -34.50
N VAL A 7 23.44 64.73 -35.53
CA VAL A 7 24.28 63.52 -35.62
C VAL A 7 25.77 63.89 -35.70
N ALA A 8 26.11 64.90 -36.50
CA ALA A 8 27.49 65.38 -36.61
C ALA A 8 28.02 65.94 -35.27
N ALA A 9 27.19 66.69 -34.53
CA ALA A 9 27.56 67.20 -33.20
C ALA A 9 27.81 66.07 -32.19
N ARG A 10 26.95 65.03 -32.20
CA ARG A 10 27.09 63.87 -31.30
C ARG A 10 28.31 63.02 -31.66
N TYR A 11 28.59 62.86 -32.95
CA TYR A 11 29.80 62.19 -33.43
C TYR A 11 31.08 62.94 -33.04
N GLY A 12 31.08 64.28 -33.16
CA GLY A 12 32.21 65.12 -32.73
C GLY A 12 32.53 64.96 -31.24
N ARG A 13 31.51 64.86 -30.38
CA ARG A 13 31.67 64.61 -28.94
C ARG A 13 32.30 63.25 -28.62
N LEU A 14 32.05 62.23 -29.44
CA LEU A 14 32.68 60.92 -29.30
C LEU A 14 34.15 60.93 -29.70
N ILE A 15 34.50 61.69 -30.73
CA ILE A 15 35.90 61.90 -31.14
C ILE A 15 36.67 62.62 -30.03
N GLU A 16 36.13 63.71 -29.48
CA GLU A 16 36.73 64.41 -28.34
C GLU A 16 36.95 63.46 -27.15
N HIS A 17 35.95 62.63 -26.84
CA HIS A 17 36.04 61.64 -25.76
C HIS A 17 37.12 60.59 -26.04
N ALA A 18 37.24 60.08 -27.27
CA ALA A 18 38.30 59.14 -27.66
C ALA A 18 39.71 59.74 -27.51
N VAL A 19 39.88 61.01 -27.87
CA VAL A 19 41.13 61.74 -27.72
C VAL A 19 41.49 61.91 -26.24
N LEU A 20 40.52 62.27 -25.40
CA LEU A 20 40.71 62.39 -23.95
C LEU A 20 41.15 61.07 -23.30
N LEU A 21 40.72 59.94 -23.87
CA LEU A 21 41.10 58.60 -23.43
C LEU A 21 42.46 58.14 -23.99
N GLY A 22 43.13 58.96 -24.80
CA GLY A 22 44.51 58.74 -25.26
C GLY A 22 44.65 58.26 -26.71
N VAL A 23 43.60 58.29 -27.53
CA VAL A 23 43.70 57.99 -28.97
C VAL A 23 44.25 59.20 -29.72
N ALA A 24 45.16 59.00 -30.68
CA ALA A 24 45.70 60.08 -31.49
C ALA A 24 44.60 60.77 -32.33
N ASP A 25 44.64 62.11 -32.43
CA ASP A 25 43.61 62.91 -33.12
C ASP A 25 43.29 62.45 -34.54
N GLY A 26 44.31 62.02 -35.30
CA GLY A 26 44.15 61.52 -36.67
C GLY A 26 43.52 60.12 -36.78
N GLU A 27 43.48 59.37 -35.68
CA GLU A 27 42.98 57.99 -35.62
C GLU A 27 41.64 57.87 -34.86
N ALA A 28 41.29 58.88 -34.07
CA ALA A 28 40.10 58.90 -33.22
C ALA A 28 38.80 58.64 -33.98
N GLY A 29 38.64 59.22 -35.18
CA GLY A 29 37.45 58.97 -36.02
C GLY A 29 37.31 57.49 -36.43
N THR A 30 38.38 56.89 -36.96
CA THR A 30 38.42 55.47 -37.33
C THR A 30 38.14 54.56 -36.14
N TYR A 31 38.63 54.94 -34.95
CA TYR A 31 38.43 54.19 -33.72
C TYR A 31 36.97 54.23 -33.25
N VAL A 32 36.35 55.42 -33.27
CA VAL A 32 34.93 55.60 -32.93
C VAL A 32 34.04 54.82 -33.91
N ASP A 33 34.33 54.90 -35.22
CA ASP A 33 33.61 54.12 -36.24
C ASP A 33 33.68 52.61 -35.98
N HIS A 34 34.87 52.12 -35.58
CA HIS A 34 35.05 50.73 -35.24
C HIS A 34 34.18 50.30 -34.05
N VAL A 35 34.17 51.10 -32.97
CA VAL A 35 33.36 50.84 -31.78
C VAL A 35 31.86 50.90 -32.08
N LEU A 36 31.41 51.87 -32.87
CA LEU A 36 30.03 52.00 -33.30
C LEU A 36 29.59 50.80 -34.15
N LEU A 37 30.44 50.32 -35.07
CA LEU A 37 30.16 49.15 -35.90
C LEU A 37 30.10 47.87 -35.05
N GLN A 38 31.06 47.66 -34.15
CA GLN A 38 31.08 46.50 -33.25
C GLN A 38 29.85 46.45 -32.33
N ASN A 39 29.34 47.61 -31.90
CA ASN A 39 28.23 47.72 -30.96
C ASN A 39 26.87 48.04 -31.62
N LYS A 40 26.81 48.08 -32.96
CA LYS A 40 25.64 48.48 -33.76
C LYS A 40 24.31 47.84 -33.31
N LYS A 41 24.33 46.54 -32.96
CA LYS A 41 23.13 45.81 -32.53
C LYS A 41 22.63 46.21 -31.14
N ALA A 42 23.55 46.50 -30.21
CA ALA A 42 23.21 46.97 -28.88
C ALA A 42 22.69 48.42 -28.93
N ILE A 43 23.40 49.28 -29.66
CA ILE A 43 23.03 50.69 -29.90
C ILE A 43 21.61 50.79 -30.48
N ARG A 44 21.29 49.97 -31.50
CA ARG A 44 19.95 49.98 -32.12
C ARG A 44 18.81 49.61 -31.17
N ARG A 45 19.08 48.78 -30.15
CA ARG A 45 18.07 48.29 -29.20
C ARG A 45 17.94 49.18 -27.97
N ALA A 46 18.85 50.15 -27.80
CA ALA A 46 18.89 51.02 -26.65
C ALA A 46 17.88 52.15 -26.80
N GLU A 47 17.18 52.44 -25.71
CA GLU A 47 16.29 53.61 -25.62
C GLU A 47 17.09 54.91 -25.59
N ASP A 48 18.28 54.89 -24.96
CA ASP A 48 19.31 55.92 -25.07
C ASP A 48 20.68 55.28 -25.38
N PRO A 49 21.27 55.54 -26.57
CA PRO A 49 22.54 54.92 -26.94
C PRO A 49 23.78 55.60 -26.34
N ASP A 50 23.69 56.83 -25.80
CA ASP A 50 24.90 57.57 -25.37
C ASP A 50 25.70 56.85 -24.29
N PRO A 51 25.10 56.46 -23.14
CA PRO A 51 25.86 55.80 -22.08
C PRO A 51 26.52 54.50 -22.57
N LEU A 52 25.89 53.79 -23.51
CA LEU A 52 26.40 52.55 -24.06
C LEU A 52 27.60 52.76 -24.99
N VAL A 53 27.54 53.79 -25.83
CA VAL A 53 28.64 54.11 -26.76
C VAL A 53 29.86 54.62 -25.98
N HIS A 54 29.67 55.52 -25.02
CA HIS A 54 30.76 56.00 -24.16
C HIS A 54 31.40 54.85 -23.37
N ALA A 55 30.60 53.98 -22.73
CA ALA A 55 31.13 52.82 -22.02
C ALA A 55 31.78 51.76 -22.95
N ALA A 56 31.36 51.68 -24.21
CA ALA A 56 32.01 50.82 -25.19
C ALA A 56 33.36 51.38 -25.65
N LEU A 57 33.45 52.71 -25.83
CA LEU A 57 34.67 53.42 -26.19
C LEU A 57 35.70 53.34 -25.07
N ASP A 58 35.30 53.62 -23.83
CA ASP A 58 36.14 53.48 -22.63
C ASP A 58 36.71 52.06 -22.51
N ARG A 59 35.88 51.03 -22.69
CA ARG A 59 36.31 49.61 -22.61
C ARG A 59 37.27 49.23 -23.72
N ALA A 60 36.99 49.66 -24.95
CA ALA A 60 37.83 49.35 -26.11
C ALA A 60 39.24 49.93 -25.93
N ILE A 61 39.33 51.18 -25.46
CA ILE A 61 40.61 51.89 -25.28
C ILE A 61 41.35 51.38 -24.04
N SER A 62 40.65 51.13 -22.93
CA SER A 62 41.25 50.61 -21.70
C SER A 62 41.65 49.12 -21.75
N GLY A 63 41.29 48.40 -22.82
CA GLY A 63 41.65 46.99 -23.01
C GLY A 63 41.01 46.03 -22.01
N THR A 64 39.91 46.42 -21.34
CA THR A 64 39.24 45.55 -20.37
C THR A 64 38.46 44.44 -21.09
N PRO A 65 38.85 43.15 -20.95
CA PRO A 65 38.16 42.08 -21.65
C PRO A 65 36.73 41.93 -21.11
N ASP A 66 35.76 41.94 -22.03
CA ASP A 66 34.35 41.73 -21.72
C ASP A 66 34.17 40.30 -21.17
N ARG A 67 34.01 40.16 -19.85
CA ARG A 67 33.64 38.88 -19.22
C ARG A 67 32.19 38.56 -19.57
N ARG A 68 31.99 38.10 -20.81
CA ARG A 68 30.70 37.58 -21.26
C ARG A 68 30.37 36.36 -20.41
N ALA A 69 29.52 36.54 -19.40
CA ALA A 69 29.09 35.46 -18.53
C ALA A 69 28.43 34.37 -19.40
N ARG A 70 29.11 33.23 -19.57
CA ARG A 70 28.58 32.04 -20.26
C ARG A 70 27.52 31.36 -19.40
N THR A 71 26.43 32.05 -19.07
CA THR A 71 25.30 31.50 -18.29
C THR A 71 24.40 30.61 -19.14
N GLY A 72 24.40 30.79 -20.46
CA GLY A 72 23.64 29.99 -21.42
C GLY A 72 23.76 28.46 -21.25
N PRO A 73 24.97 27.87 -21.20
CA PRO A 73 25.12 26.42 -21.01
C PRO A 73 24.63 25.92 -19.65
N PHE A 74 24.79 26.69 -18.57
CA PHE A 74 24.31 26.28 -17.24
C PHE A 74 22.78 26.32 -17.14
N VAL A 75 22.14 27.32 -17.76
CA VAL A 75 20.68 27.39 -17.85
C VAL A 75 20.14 26.22 -18.67
N ALA A 76 20.76 25.93 -19.82
CA ALA A 76 20.37 24.79 -20.65
C ALA A 76 20.53 23.45 -19.91
N LEU A 77 21.65 23.26 -19.20
CA LEU A 77 21.92 22.06 -18.42
C LEU A 77 20.94 21.90 -17.24
N GLY A 78 20.58 23.01 -16.57
CA GLY A 78 19.55 23.03 -15.53
C GLY A 78 18.17 22.64 -16.06
N LEU A 79 17.78 23.15 -17.23
CA LEU A 79 16.51 22.78 -17.87
C LEU A 79 16.47 21.30 -18.29
N VAL A 80 17.58 20.77 -18.82
CA VAL A 80 17.69 19.35 -19.14
C VAL A 80 17.61 18.49 -17.88
N ALA A 81 18.32 18.85 -16.81
CA ALA A 81 18.25 18.14 -15.54
C ALA A 81 16.83 18.14 -14.94
N LEU A 82 16.12 19.28 -15.02
CA LEU A 82 14.72 19.38 -14.60
C LEU A 82 13.81 18.48 -15.45
N ALA A 83 13.96 18.50 -16.77
CA ALA A 83 13.17 17.66 -17.67
C ALA A 83 13.41 16.16 -17.39
N VAL A 84 14.65 15.76 -17.14
CA VAL A 84 14.99 14.38 -16.74
C VAL A 84 14.39 14.03 -15.38
N ALA A 85 14.50 14.92 -14.39
CA ALA A 85 13.93 14.70 -13.06
C ALA A 85 12.39 14.55 -13.12
N VAL A 86 11.71 15.40 -13.88
CA VAL A 86 10.26 15.33 -14.11
C VAL A 86 9.91 14.04 -14.86
N GLY A 87 10.66 13.68 -15.90
CA GLY A 87 10.47 12.43 -16.64
C GLY A 87 10.60 11.20 -15.73
N LEU A 88 11.62 11.16 -14.88
CA LEU A 88 11.83 10.08 -13.91
C LEU A 88 10.69 10.03 -12.90
N ALA A 89 10.28 11.17 -12.34
CA ALA A 89 9.19 11.24 -11.38
C ALA A 89 7.85 10.76 -11.96
N LEU A 90 7.53 11.14 -13.20
CA LEU A 90 6.30 10.70 -13.88
C LEU A 90 6.35 9.23 -14.30
N SER A 91 7.54 8.69 -14.56
CA SER A 91 7.72 7.28 -14.91
C SER A 91 7.72 6.34 -13.70
N TRP A 92 8.00 6.88 -12.50
CA TRP A 92 8.11 6.07 -11.29
C TRP A 92 6.74 5.56 -10.85
N ARG A 93 6.63 4.24 -10.70
CA ARG A 93 5.43 3.57 -10.17
C ARG A 93 5.76 2.92 -8.82
N PRO A 94 4.87 3.03 -7.82
CA PRO A 94 5.04 2.28 -6.58
C PRO A 94 5.19 0.79 -6.86
N PRO A 95 6.05 0.07 -6.11
CA PRO A 95 6.14 -1.37 -6.23
C PRO A 95 4.77 -2.01 -5.92
N PRO A 96 4.43 -3.13 -6.58
CA PRO A 96 3.19 -3.85 -6.28
C PRO A 96 3.20 -4.32 -4.82
N LYS A 97 2.02 -4.39 -4.22
CA LYS A 97 1.84 -4.88 -2.84
C LYS A 97 1.05 -6.18 -2.87
N ALA A 98 1.28 -7.03 -1.88
CA ALA A 98 0.50 -8.24 -1.73
C ALA A 98 -0.94 -7.88 -1.35
N LEU A 99 -1.93 -8.51 -2.01
CA LEU A 99 -3.33 -8.33 -1.65
C LEU A 99 -3.61 -8.82 -0.22
N PRO A 100 -4.43 -8.10 0.56
CA PRO A 100 -4.84 -8.53 1.89
C PRO A 100 -5.73 -9.79 1.80
N SER A 101 -5.86 -10.50 2.91
CA SER A 101 -6.88 -11.55 3.05
C SER A 101 -8.26 -10.92 3.12
N LEU A 102 -9.21 -11.48 2.38
CA LEU A 102 -10.63 -11.07 2.39
C LEU A 102 -11.51 -12.09 3.15
N PHE A 103 -10.88 -13.04 3.84
CA PHE A 103 -11.57 -14.09 4.58
C PHE A 103 -12.53 -13.49 5.59
N ALA A 104 -13.70 -14.11 5.79
CA ALA A 104 -14.74 -13.65 6.72
C ALA A 104 -15.25 -12.21 6.49
N LEU A 105 -15.05 -11.62 5.30
CA LEU A 105 -15.64 -10.35 4.90
C LEU A 105 -16.82 -10.56 3.98
N HIS A 106 -17.77 -9.64 4.02
CA HIS A 106 -18.81 -9.50 2.99
C HIS A 106 -18.29 -8.66 1.82
N GLY A 107 -18.95 -8.76 0.66
CA GLY A 107 -18.53 -8.09 -0.58
C GLY A 107 -18.39 -6.57 -0.45
N ASP A 108 -19.26 -5.92 0.30
CA ASP A 108 -19.22 -4.48 0.60
C ASP A 108 -18.01 -4.11 1.48
N GLN A 109 -17.73 -4.90 2.52
CA GLN A 109 -16.57 -4.73 3.39
C GLN A 109 -15.26 -4.96 2.62
N ALA A 110 -15.21 -6.00 1.80
CA ALA A 110 -14.06 -6.32 0.95
C ALA A 110 -13.83 -5.24 -0.11
N GLN A 111 -14.90 -4.72 -0.72
CA GLN A 111 -14.82 -3.59 -1.64
C GLN A 111 -14.25 -2.36 -0.96
N ALA A 112 -14.80 -1.95 0.20
CA ALA A 112 -14.31 -0.80 0.96
C ALA A 112 -12.83 -0.96 1.36
N LEU A 113 -12.43 -2.15 1.81
CA LEU A 113 -11.04 -2.46 2.18
C LEU A 113 -10.08 -2.31 1.00
N LEU A 114 -10.44 -2.86 -0.17
CA LEU A 114 -9.58 -2.86 -1.36
C LEU A 114 -9.53 -1.48 -2.04
N GLU A 115 -10.67 -0.79 -2.15
CA GLU A 115 -10.73 0.59 -2.67
C GLU A 115 -9.95 1.54 -1.76
N GLY A 116 -10.05 1.37 -0.44
CA GLY A 116 -9.23 2.09 0.54
C GLY A 116 -7.72 1.88 0.37
N GLN A 117 -7.30 0.78 -0.26
CA GLN A 117 -5.89 0.51 -0.62
C GLN A 117 -5.50 0.98 -2.03
N GLY A 118 -6.46 1.49 -2.80
CA GLY A 118 -6.28 2.03 -4.15
C GLY A 118 -6.34 0.97 -5.25
N TYR A 119 -7.14 -0.08 -5.08
CA TYR A 119 -7.49 -1.04 -6.12
C TYR A 119 -8.89 -0.75 -6.66
N ASP A 120 -9.14 -1.10 -7.93
CA ASP A 120 -10.49 -1.09 -8.49
C ASP A 120 -11.15 -2.44 -8.17
N VAL A 121 -12.43 -2.48 -7.82
CA VAL A 121 -13.09 -3.71 -7.39
C VAL A 121 -14.30 -4.04 -8.27
N VAL A 122 -14.42 -5.32 -8.64
CA VAL A 122 -15.61 -5.85 -9.31
C VAL A 122 -16.16 -7.01 -8.49
N LEU A 123 -17.38 -6.85 -7.96
CA LEU A 123 -18.09 -7.93 -7.27
C LEU A 123 -18.77 -8.85 -8.29
N ARG A 124 -18.58 -10.16 -8.14
CA ARG A 124 -19.21 -11.20 -8.97
C ARG A 124 -19.90 -12.23 -8.07
N PRO A 125 -21.22 -12.43 -8.17
CA PRO A 125 -21.88 -13.50 -7.45
C PRO A 125 -21.43 -14.87 -7.98
N ALA A 126 -21.29 -15.84 -7.09
CA ALA A 126 -20.99 -17.24 -7.39
C ALA A 126 -21.85 -18.15 -6.51
N ARG A 127 -22.33 -19.25 -7.09
CA ARG A 127 -23.12 -20.24 -6.35
C ARG A 127 -22.25 -20.93 -5.31
N ALA A 128 -22.63 -20.85 -4.04
CA ALA A 128 -21.97 -21.52 -2.92
C ALA A 128 -22.95 -21.64 -1.75
N CYS A 129 -22.74 -22.60 -0.86
CA CYS A 129 -23.60 -22.81 0.31
C CYS A 129 -23.19 -21.97 1.53
N GLU A 130 -22.39 -20.94 1.32
CA GLU A 130 -22.00 -19.96 2.33
C GLU A 130 -23.02 -18.82 2.44
N PRO A 131 -23.07 -18.10 3.57
CA PRO A 131 -23.97 -16.95 3.74
C PRO A 131 -23.90 -15.97 2.59
N SER A 132 -25.06 -15.47 2.15
CA SER A 132 -25.17 -14.57 1.01
C SER A 132 -24.26 -13.34 1.17
N GLY A 133 -23.52 -13.03 0.11
CA GLY A 133 -22.60 -11.89 0.07
C GLY A 133 -21.23 -12.12 0.71
N LEU A 134 -20.99 -13.27 1.36
CA LEU A 134 -19.67 -13.61 1.90
C LEU A 134 -18.64 -13.78 0.78
N VAL A 135 -17.43 -13.27 0.97
CA VAL A 135 -16.34 -13.44 0.01
C VAL A 135 -15.86 -14.89 -0.01
N LEU A 136 -15.81 -15.47 -1.21
CA LEU A 136 -15.32 -16.82 -1.47
C LEU A 136 -13.87 -16.81 -1.98
N SER A 137 -13.56 -15.87 -2.86
CA SER A 137 -12.24 -15.76 -3.50
C SER A 137 -12.06 -14.39 -4.16
N SER A 138 -10.83 -14.07 -4.53
CA SER A 138 -10.52 -12.95 -5.41
C SER A 138 -9.58 -13.36 -6.54
N ASP A 139 -9.61 -12.61 -7.63
CA ASP A 139 -8.61 -12.66 -8.70
C ASP A 139 -8.03 -11.25 -8.91
N PRO A 140 -6.73 -11.03 -8.64
CA PRO A 140 -5.76 -12.00 -8.10
C PRO A 140 -6.11 -12.51 -6.68
N PRO A 141 -5.63 -13.70 -6.27
CA PRO A 141 -5.91 -14.24 -4.94
C PRO A 141 -5.20 -13.44 -3.84
N ALA A 142 -5.65 -13.61 -2.59
CA ALA A 142 -5.00 -12.98 -1.46
C ALA A 142 -3.51 -13.36 -1.39
N GLY A 143 -2.65 -12.38 -1.09
CA GLY A 143 -1.20 -12.55 -1.11
C GLY A 143 -0.53 -12.38 -2.47
N ALA A 144 -1.26 -12.42 -3.59
CA ALA A 144 -0.69 -12.09 -4.90
C ALA A 144 -0.30 -10.61 -4.98
N LEU A 145 0.78 -10.32 -5.73
CA LEU A 145 1.25 -8.96 -5.94
C LEU A 145 0.34 -8.21 -6.92
N ALA A 146 -0.31 -7.17 -6.45
CA ALA A 146 -1.16 -6.29 -7.25
C ALA A 146 -0.64 -4.85 -7.24
N ARG A 147 -0.85 -4.14 -8.35
CA ARG A 147 -0.51 -2.71 -8.46
C ARG A 147 -1.73 -1.86 -8.09
N LYS A 148 -1.49 -0.64 -7.62
CA LYS A 148 -2.57 0.36 -7.48
C LYS A 148 -3.26 0.60 -8.83
N GLY A 149 -4.58 0.75 -8.81
CA GLY A 149 -5.44 0.85 -10.00
C GLY A 149 -5.60 -0.46 -10.78
N GLN A 150 -5.09 -1.58 -10.26
CA GLN A 150 -5.42 -2.89 -10.83
C GLN A 150 -6.82 -3.31 -10.38
N THR A 151 -7.60 -3.86 -11.30
CA THR A 151 -8.91 -4.43 -11.00
C THR A 151 -8.78 -5.76 -10.28
N VAL A 152 -9.41 -5.89 -9.11
CA VAL A 152 -9.56 -7.12 -8.34
C VAL A 152 -11.00 -7.60 -8.47
N THR A 153 -11.18 -8.80 -9.03
CA THR A 153 -12.50 -9.42 -9.13
C THR A 153 -12.75 -10.22 -7.86
N VAL A 154 -13.73 -9.83 -7.05
CA VAL A 154 -14.10 -10.52 -5.81
C VAL A 154 -15.36 -11.35 -6.05
N ARG A 155 -15.29 -12.65 -5.75
CA ARG A 155 -16.43 -13.56 -5.86
C ARG A 155 -17.15 -13.67 -4.53
N THR A 156 -18.46 -13.44 -4.54
CA THR A 156 -19.30 -13.50 -3.34
C THR A 156 -20.34 -14.62 -3.43
N ALA A 157 -20.67 -15.21 -2.29
CA ALA A 157 -21.60 -16.32 -2.22
C ALA A 157 -23.04 -15.90 -2.53
N VAL A 158 -23.71 -16.72 -3.32
CA VAL A 158 -25.16 -16.74 -3.48
C VAL A 158 -25.64 -18.16 -3.18
N PRO A 159 -26.26 -18.40 -2.02
CA PRO A 159 -26.90 -19.67 -1.69
C PRO A 159 -27.85 -20.09 -2.81
N SER A 160 -27.66 -21.30 -3.34
CA SER A 160 -28.56 -21.80 -4.39
C SER A 160 -28.60 -23.33 -4.43
N GLY A 161 -29.80 -23.87 -4.64
CA GLY A 161 -30.05 -25.30 -4.76
C GLY A 161 -30.33 -26.00 -3.43
N VAL A 162 -31.07 -27.11 -3.51
CA VAL A 162 -31.54 -27.92 -2.36
C VAL A 162 -30.41 -28.54 -1.53
N GLY A 163 -29.19 -28.64 -2.08
CA GLY A 163 -28.03 -29.17 -1.37
C GLY A 163 -27.41 -28.19 -0.38
N CYS A 164 -27.78 -26.90 -0.42
CA CYS A 164 -27.26 -25.92 0.52
C CYS A 164 -28.03 -25.87 1.84
N ASP A 165 -29.25 -26.40 1.90
CA ASP A 165 -30.12 -26.30 3.07
C ASP A 165 -29.55 -27.05 4.28
N GLU A 166 -28.93 -28.22 4.04
CA GLU A 166 -28.27 -29.00 5.08
C GLU A 166 -27.04 -28.26 5.64
N GLY A 167 -27.09 -27.94 6.93
CA GLY A 167 -26.00 -27.25 7.66
C GLY A 167 -25.86 -25.76 7.34
N PHE A 168 -26.76 -25.14 6.56
CA PHE A 168 -26.68 -23.69 6.28
C PHE A 168 -26.75 -22.85 7.56
N ALA A 169 -27.69 -23.18 8.46
CA ALA A 169 -27.86 -22.46 9.72
C ALA A 169 -26.59 -22.53 10.59
N ASP A 170 -25.95 -23.70 10.62
CA ASP A 170 -24.70 -23.91 11.34
C ASP A 170 -23.53 -23.12 10.73
N ARG A 171 -23.40 -23.11 9.39
CA ARG A 171 -22.44 -22.25 8.69
C ARG A 171 -22.70 -20.77 8.96
N ALA A 172 -23.96 -20.34 8.99
CA ALA A 172 -24.30 -18.95 9.27
C ALA A 172 -23.88 -18.52 10.68
N VAL A 173 -24.12 -19.35 11.70
CA VAL A 173 -23.64 -19.11 13.08
C VAL A 173 -22.11 -19.09 13.12
N ALA A 174 -21.46 -20.02 12.42
CA ALA A 174 -20.00 -20.09 12.38
C ALA A 174 -19.38 -18.81 11.80
N TRP A 175 -19.86 -18.34 10.65
CA TRP A 175 -19.39 -17.10 10.04
C TRP A 175 -19.72 -15.86 10.88
N GLN A 176 -20.90 -15.81 11.50
CA GLN A 176 -21.25 -14.72 12.41
C GLN A 176 -20.27 -14.63 13.58
N PHE A 177 -19.92 -15.77 14.19
CA PHE A 177 -18.95 -15.81 15.28
C PHE A 177 -17.56 -15.33 14.84
N LEU A 178 -17.08 -15.75 13.66
CA LEU A 178 -15.80 -15.29 13.11
C LEU A 178 -15.82 -13.79 12.76
N ALA A 179 -16.92 -13.29 12.21
CA ALA A 179 -17.09 -11.86 11.93
C ALA A 179 -17.07 -11.04 13.23
N PHE A 180 -17.76 -11.50 14.27
CA PHE A 180 -17.72 -10.88 15.60
C PHE A 180 -16.30 -10.88 16.19
N ALA A 181 -15.58 -12.01 16.13
CA ALA A 181 -14.21 -12.10 16.62
C ALA A 181 -13.29 -11.08 15.94
N ARG A 182 -13.50 -10.83 14.64
CA ARG A 182 -12.77 -9.84 13.85
C ARG A 182 -13.21 -8.38 14.08
N GLY A 183 -14.36 -8.15 14.72
CA GLY A 183 -14.96 -6.82 14.84
C GLY A 183 -15.66 -6.35 13.56
N GLU A 184 -15.95 -7.27 12.64
CA GLU A 184 -16.54 -6.99 11.32
C GLU A 184 -18.04 -7.37 11.28
N GLY A 185 -18.63 -7.73 12.40
CA GLY A 185 -20.03 -8.17 12.47
C GLY A 185 -20.63 -8.09 13.87
N PRO A 186 -21.96 -8.22 13.99
CA PRO A 186 -22.65 -8.20 15.27
C PRO A 186 -22.30 -9.43 16.10
N ALA A 187 -22.33 -9.26 17.43
CA ALA A 187 -22.20 -10.37 18.35
C ALA A 187 -23.29 -11.43 18.10
N PRO A 188 -22.95 -12.74 18.16
CA PRO A 188 -23.95 -13.80 18.17
C PRO A 188 -24.72 -13.76 19.49
N THR A 189 -25.82 -14.51 19.55
CA THR A 189 -26.61 -14.61 20.78
C THR A 189 -25.89 -15.45 21.82
N PHE A 190 -25.65 -14.87 23.00
CA PHE A 190 -25.06 -15.53 24.16
C PHE A 190 -26.09 -15.70 25.27
N THR A 191 -25.93 -16.75 26.08
CA THR A 191 -26.71 -16.90 27.33
C THR A 191 -26.22 -15.93 28.42
N GLN A 192 -26.87 -15.95 29.59
CA GLN A 192 -26.50 -15.10 30.73
C GLN A 192 -25.07 -15.34 31.23
N THR A 193 -24.53 -16.54 31.04
CA THR A 193 -23.19 -16.93 31.48
C THR A 193 -22.58 -17.83 30.43
N VAL A 194 -21.45 -17.38 29.87
CA VAL A 194 -20.68 -18.12 28.88
C VAL A 194 -19.44 -18.69 29.55
N THR A 195 -19.25 -20.00 29.45
CA THR A 195 -18.03 -20.68 29.92
C THR A 195 -17.00 -20.71 28.80
N VAL A 196 -15.79 -20.22 29.05
CA VAL A 196 -14.72 -20.15 28.07
C VAL A 196 -13.54 -21.00 28.50
N VAL A 197 -13.04 -21.83 27.59
CA VAL A 197 -11.85 -22.69 27.79
C VAL A 197 -10.89 -22.46 26.65
N VAL A 198 -9.61 -22.28 26.95
CA VAL A 198 -8.56 -22.00 25.94
C VAL A 198 -7.40 -22.95 26.18
N ASP A 199 -7.00 -23.72 25.17
CA ASP A 199 -5.81 -24.59 25.20
C ASP A 199 -5.73 -25.52 26.42
N GLN A 200 -6.87 -26.05 26.89
CA GLN A 200 -7.01 -26.88 28.11
C GLN A 200 -6.66 -26.18 29.44
N GLN A 201 -6.66 -24.86 29.48
CA GLN A 201 -6.54 -24.11 30.73
C GLN A 201 -7.85 -24.13 31.54
N ASP A 202 -7.76 -23.74 32.81
CA ASP A 202 -8.92 -23.66 33.69
C ASP A 202 -10.04 -22.82 33.07
N PRO A 203 -11.29 -23.32 33.04
CA PRO A 203 -12.42 -22.58 32.50
C PRO A 203 -12.65 -21.28 33.28
N TYR A 204 -12.89 -20.19 32.55
CA TYR A 204 -13.40 -18.94 33.13
C TYR A 204 -14.79 -18.63 32.59
N ARG A 205 -15.55 -17.80 33.32
CA ARG A 205 -16.92 -17.43 32.93
C ARG A 205 -17.00 -15.93 32.68
N ILE A 206 -17.78 -15.56 31.69
CA ILE A 206 -18.15 -14.17 31.40
C ILE A 206 -19.66 -14.05 31.35
N ASP A 207 -20.19 -12.91 31.80
CA ASP A 207 -21.62 -12.61 31.67
C ASP A 207 -21.98 -12.19 30.24
N GLN A 208 -23.28 -12.15 29.93
CA GLN A 208 -23.76 -11.77 28.59
C GLN A 208 -23.30 -10.37 28.16
N VAL A 209 -23.21 -9.41 29.08
CA VAL A 209 -22.79 -8.03 28.80
C VAL A 209 -21.32 -8.01 28.38
N ALA A 210 -20.50 -8.85 28.99
CA ALA A 210 -19.12 -9.04 28.60
C ALA A 210 -18.96 -9.88 27.33
N ALA A 211 -19.79 -10.90 27.15
CA ALA A 211 -19.74 -11.79 25.98
C ALA A 211 -19.94 -11.02 24.65
N VAL A 212 -20.78 -9.98 24.63
CA VAL A 212 -21.00 -9.15 23.43
C VAL A 212 -19.87 -8.14 23.14
N SER A 213 -18.86 -8.03 24.01
CA SER A 213 -17.72 -7.10 23.86
C SER A 213 -16.42 -7.87 23.65
N ARG A 214 -15.84 -7.86 22.44
CA ARG A 214 -14.66 -8.70 22.11
C ARG A 214 -13.47 -8.47 23.05
N GLU A 215 -13.29 -7.25 23.55
CA GLU A 215 -12.17 -6.85 24.41
C GLU A 215 -12.23 -7.54 25.77
N ARG A 216 -13.42 -8.00 26.21
CA ARG A 216 -13.61 -8.67 27.50
C ARG A 216 -13.32 -10.18 27.47
N TRP A 217 -12.93 -10.72 26.32
CA TRP A 217 -12.63 -12.15 26.17
C TRP A 217 -11.17 -12.51 26.50
N GLY A 218 -10.40 -11.64 27.16
CA GLY A 218 -9.02 -11.96 27.55
C GLY A 218 -8.08 -12.22 26.36
N GLY A 219 -8.34 -11.59 25.21
CA GLY A 219 -7.54 -11.74 23.98
C GLY A 219 -7.85 -12.98 23.14
N VAL A 220 -8.83 -13.82 23.53
CA VAL A 220 -9.27 -14.99 22.75
C VAL A 220 -9.78 -14.57 21.37
N MET A 221 -10.63 -13.54 21.32
CA MET A 221 -11.16 -13.02 20.05
C MET A 221 -10.06 -12.53 19.13
N ASP A 222 -9.04 -11.85 19.65
CA ASP A 222 -7.90 -11.40 18.85
C ASP A 222 -7.06 -12.58 18.31
N ARG A 223 -6.95 -13.70 19.05
CA ARG A 223 -6.27 -14.92 18.57
C ARG A 223 -7.03 -15.54 17.40
N ILE A 224 -8.35 -15.64 17.52
CA ILE A 224 -9.23 -16.16 16.47
C ILE A 224 -9.17 -15.25 15.25
N ALA A 225 -9.31 -13.93 15.47
CA ALA A 225 -9.25 -12.93 14.41
C ALA A 225 -7.92 -12.95 13.66
N ARG A 226 -6.78 -13.08 14.35
CA ARG A 226 -5.47 -13.20 13.69
C ARG A 226 -5.37 -14.43 12.79
N SER A 227 -5.88 -15.56 13.24
CA SER A 227 -5.87 -16.80 12.45
C SER A 227 -6.80 -16.69 11.23
N ALA A 228 -7.95 -16.04 11.38
CA ALA A 228 -8.91 -15.79 10.30
C ALA A 228 -8.45 -14.69 9.32
N ALA A 229 -7.73 -13.66 9.78
CA ALA A 229 -7.29 -12.53 8.95
C ALA A 229 -5.98 -12.79 8.20
N GLY A 230 -5.31 -13.90 8.50
CA GLY A 230 -4.07 -14.30 7.84
C GLY A 230 -4.26 -14.57 6.34
N ARG A 231 -3.15 -14.46 5.60
CA ARG A 231 -3.02 -15.12 4.30
C ARG A 231 -2.64 -16.58 4.55
N ALA A 232 -3.13 -17.48 3.72
CA ALA A 232 -2.81 -18.90 3.78
C ALA A 232 -2.27 -19.38 2.43
N PRO A 233 -1.42 -20.41 2.38
CA PRO A 233 -0.92 -21.02 1.14
C PRO A 233 -1.98 -21.94 0.51
N THR A 234 -3.21 -21.44 0.39
CA THR A 234 -4.33 -22.10 -0.28
C THR A 234 -4.52 -21.49 -1.66
N THR A 235 -5.33 -22.15 -2.50
CA THR A 235 -5.66 -21.62 -3.83
C THR A 235 -6.29 -20.21 -3.79
N SER A 236 -7.07 -19.89 -2.76
CA SER A 236 -7.69 -18.56 -2.60
C SER A 236 -6.76 -17.53 -1.94
N GLY A 237 -5.62 -17.97 -1.39
CA GLY A 237 -4.74 -17.15 -0.55
C GLY A 237 -5.28 -16.90 0.85
N MET A 238 -6.41 -17.53 1.22
CA MET A 238 -7.16 -17.32 2.45
C MET A 238 -7.33 -18.64 3.23
N PRO A 239 -7.48 -18.61 4.55
CA PRO A 239 -7.86 -19.79 5.32
C PRO A 239 -9.14 -20.45 4.79
N ARG A 240 -9.33 -21.73 5.08
CA ARG A 240 -10.56 -22.47 4.83
C ARG A 240 -11.33 -22.61 6.13
N LEU A 241 -12.65 -22.54 6.07
CA LEU A 241 -13.51 -22.86 7.21
C LEU A 241 -14.14 -24.23 6.99
N ALA A 242 -13.87 -25.17 7.90
CA ALA A 242 -14.69 -26.37 8.03
C ALA A 242 -15.66 -26.19 9.21
N VAL A 243 -16.92 -26.57 8.99
CA VAL A 243 -17.98 -26.49 10.01
C VAL A 243 -18.58 -27.86 10.19
N GLU A 244 -18.57 -28.36 11.43
CA GLU A 244 -19.12 -29.66 11.79
C GLU A 244 -20.07 -29.48 12.98
N ASP A 245 -21.25 -30.08 12.91
CA ASP A 245 -22.20 -30.10 14.02
C ASP A 245 -22.44 -31.55 14.46
N GLY A 246 -22.19 -31.85 15.73
CA GLY A 246 -22.32 -33.21 16.23
C GLY A 246 -21.77 -33.41 17.63
N VAL A 247 -21.71 -34.67 18.05
CA VAL A 247 -21.01 -35.07 19.28
C VAL A 247 -19.59 -35.41 18.89
N LEU A 248 -18.62 -34.68 19.44
CA LEU A 248 -17.22 -34.84 19.11
C LEU A 248 -16.61 -36.09 19.76
N PRO A 249 -15.58 -36.70 19.14
CA PRO A 249 -14.78 -37.75 19.78
C PRO A 249 -14.06 -37.23 21.04
N SER A 250 -13.62 -38.17 21.89
CA SER A 250 -13.00 -37.89 23.20
C SER A 250 -11.71 -37.07 23.14
N ASP A 251 -10.97 -37.23 22.05
CA ASP A 251 -9.70 -36.59 21.77
C ASP A 251 -9.72 -35.95 20.39
N LEU A 252 -9.21 -34.74 20.33
CA LEU A 252 -9.39 -33.83 19.22
C LEU A 252 -8.06 -33.24 18.90
N CYS A 253 -7.45 -33.71 17.81
CA CYS A 253 -6.14 -33.20 17.45
C CYS A 253 -5.09 -33.48 18.56
N GLY A 254 -5.23 -34.63 19.24
CA GLY A 254 -4.41 -35.02 20.38
C GLY A 254 -4.72 -34.26 21.68
N VAL A 255 -5.77 -33.43 21.70
CA VAL A 255 -6.22 -32.69 22.87
C VAL A 255 -7.48 -33.34 23.45
N PRO A 256 -7.46 -33.78 24.73
CA PRO A 256 -8.66 -34.24 25.41
C PRO A 256 -9.73 -33.16 25.49
N LYS A 257 -10.99 -33.58 25.41
CA LYS A 257 -12.15 -32.72 25.64
C LYS A 257 -12.18 -32.22 27.10
N PRO A 258 -12.51 -30.94 27.39
CA PRO A 258 -12.70 -30.47 28.75
C PRO A 258 -13.80 -31.24 29.49
N ASP A 259 -13.60 -31.47 30.78
CA ASP A 259 -14.62 -32.13 31.61
C ASP A 259 -15.96 -31.39 31.57
N GLY A 260 -17.07 -32.13 31.65
CA GLY A 260 -18.42 -31.57 31.62
C GLY A 260 -18.94 -31.18 30.24
N THR A 261 -18.13 -31.30 29.18
CA THR A 261 -18.58 -31.09 27.79
C THR A 261 -19.12 -32.36 27.12
N GLY A 262 -18.89 -33.54 27.71
CA GLY A 262 -19.56 -34.84 27.51
C GLY A 262 -20.20 -35.11 26.14
N ASP A 263 -21.47 -35.53 26.14
CA ASP A 263 -22.26 -35.88 24.96
C ASP A 263 -23.01 -34.68 24.34
N ARG A 264 -22.67 -33.45 24.74
CA ARG A 264 -23.32 -32.26 24.18
C ARG A 264 -22.97 -32.13 22.71
N ARG A 265 -23.99 -31.89 21.88
CA ARG A 265 -23.81 -31.46 20.49
C ARG A 265 -23.13 -30.10 20.49
N VAL A 266 -22.19 -29.92 19.57
CA VAL A 266 -21.34 -28.76 19.48
C VAL A 266 -21.16 -28.39 18.03
N LEU A 267 -21.18 -27.08 17.78
CA LEU A 267 -20.87 -26.51 16.49
C LEU A 267 -19.38 -26.20 16.46
N ARG A 268 -18.64 -27.02 15.73
CA ARG A 268 -17.21 -26.87 15.55
C ARG A 268 -16.91 -26.02 14.33
N LEU A 269 -15.97 -25.09 14.52
CA LEU A 269 -15.37 -24.27 13.48
C LEU A 269 -13.88 -24.58 13.43
N GLN A 270 -13.37 -24.96 12.27
CA GLN A 270 -11.94 -25.14 12.04
C GLN A 270 -11.47 -24.13 11.01
N VAL A 271 -10.66 -23.17 11.46
CA VAL A 271 -9.99 -22.19 10.60
C VAL A 271 -8.66 -22.78 10.18
N ASP A 272 -8.63 -23.36 8.98
CA ASP A 272 -7.48 -24.05 8.43
C ASP A 272 -6.67 -23.12 7.51
N ALA A 273 -5.52 -22.68 8.00
CA ALA A 273 -4.57 -21.86 7.26
C ALA A 273 -3.42 -22.67 6.65
N ARG A 274 -3.51 -24.01 6.61
CA ARG A 274 -2.50 -24.90 6.01
C ARG A 274 -2.64 -24.92 4.49
N ALA A 275 -1.65 -25.52 3.82
CA ALA A 275 -1.71 -25.74 2.39
C ALA A 275 -2.82 -26.75 2.04
N ASP A 276 -3.36 -26.66 0.83
CA ASP A 276 -4.39 -27.60 0.37
C ASP A 276 -3.86 -29.05 0.43
N GLY A 277 -4.53 -29.91 1.20
CA GLY A 277 -4.14 -31.31 1.42
C GLY A 277 -3.15 -31.56 2.57
N ASP A 278 -2.70 -30.52 3.27
CA ASP A 278 -1.86 -30.67 4.46
C ASP A 278 -2.70 -30.95 5.71
N GLU A 279 -2.52 -32.14 6.29
CA GLU A 279 -3.15 -32.57 7.53
C GLU A 279 -2.18 -32.63 8.73
N SER A 280 -0.95 -32.14 8.57
CA SER A 280 0.17 -32.39 9.49
C SER A 280 0.07 -31.72 10.86
N THR A 281 -0.64 -30.59 10.94
CA THR A 281 -0.78 -29.79 12.17
C THR A 281 -2.24 -29.47 12.44
N CYS A 282 -2.60 -29.25 13.69
CA CYS A 282 -3.98 -28.97 14.05
C CYS A 282 -4.39 -27.55 13.66
N PRO A 283 -5.47 -27.35 12.90
CA PRO A 283 -5.96 -26.01 12.62
C PRO A 283 -6.53 -25.37 13.90
N LEU A 284 -6.66 -24.04 13.88
CA LEU A 284 -7.38 -23.35 14.95
C LEU A 284 -8.80 -23.90 14.99
N THR A 285 -9.19 -24.44 16.14
CA THR A 285 -10.51 -25.02 16.36
C THR A 285 -11.26 -24.21 17.40
N VAL A 286 -12.50 -23.86 17.10
CA VAL A 286 -13.43 -23.18 18.01
C VAL A 286 -14.69 -24.02 18.09
N ASP A 287 -14.99 -24.49 19.28
CA ASP A 287 -16.13 -25.35 19.57
C ASP A 287 -17.18 -24.52 20.32
N LEU A 288 -18.35 -24.32 19.71
CA LEU A 288 -19.46 -23.54 20.24
C LEU A 288 -20.53 -24.47 20.80
N TYR A 289 -20.72 -24.41 22.11
CA TYR A 289 -21.81 -25.08 22.82
C TYR A 289 -23.00 -24.13 22.88
N ARG A 290 -24.17 -24.68 22.57
CA ARG A 290 -25.43 -23.94 22.48
C ARG A 290 -26.47 -24.57 23.40
N ASP A 291 -27.37 -23.75 23.93
CA ASP A 291 -28.57 -24.21 24.62
C ASP A 291 -29.67 -24.63 23.61
N SER A 292 -30.84 -25.01 24.11
CA SER A 292 -31.98 -25.40 23.27
C SER A 292 -32.58 -24.25 22.45
N ALA A 293 -32.30 -23.00 22.82
CA ALA A 293 -32.71 -21.81 22.07
C ALA A 293 -31.66 -21.40 21.02
N GLY A 294 -30.52 -22.11 20.95
CA GLY A 294 -29.42 -21.81 20.03
C GLY A 294 -28.46 -20.73 20.53
N ALA A 295 -28.64 -20.21 21.76
CA ALA A 295 -27.75 -19.24 22.35
C ALA A 295 -26.46 -19.91 22.85
N ILE A 296 -25.32 -19.27 22.63
CA ILE A 296 -24.01 -19.80 23.00
C ILE A 296 -23.82 -19.70 24.52
N ASP A 297 -23.58 -20.85 25.16
CA ASP A 297 -23.31 -20.97 26.60
C ASP A 297 -21.90 -21.47 26.93
N GLY A 298 -21.18 -21.97 25.92
CA GLY A 298 -19.80 -22.42 26.06
C GLY A 298 -18.98 -22.19 24.79
N VAL A 299 -17.72 -21.80 24.97
CA VAL A 299 -16.75 -21.64 23.89
C VAL A 299 -15.46 -22.33 24.29
N VAL A 300 -15.03 -23.31 23.52
CA VAL A 300 -13.74 -23.98 23.72
C VAL A 300 -12.85 -23.67 22.52
N VAL A 301 -11.65 -23.16 22.77
CA VAL A 301 -10.70 -22.77 21.73
C VAL A 301 -9.44 -23.61 21.86
N TYR A 302 -9.08 -24.27 20.77
CA TYR A 302 -7.82 -24.97 20.62
C TYR A 302 -6.98 -24.24 19.57
N THR A 303 -5.89 -23.64 20.02
CA THR A 303 -4.93 -23.05 19.10
C THR A 303 -3.99 -24.12 18.56
N PRO A 304 -3.53 -24.00 17.30
CA PRO A 304 -2.39 -24.77 16.86
C PRO A 304 -1.26 -24.51 17.84
N LYS A 305 -0.76 -25.53 18.52
CA LYS A 305 0.55 -25.39 19.17
C LYS A 305 1.49 -25.06 18.03
N ASP A 306 2.18 -23.91 18.10
CA ASP A 306 3.33 -23.68 17.24
C ASP A 306 4.12 -24.98 17.26
N ALA A 307 4.23 -25.64 16.11
CA ALA A 307 5.27 -26.62 15.94
C ALA A 307 6.52 -25.82 16.26
N LEU A 308 7.05 -26.01 17.47
CA LEU A 308 8.25 -25.37 17.98
C LEU A 308 9.16 -25.20 16.79
N ILE A 309 9.33 -23.95 16.34
CA ILE A 309 10.14 -23.63 15.17
C ILE A 309 11.52 -24.14 15.55
N LYS A 310 11.83 -25.38 15.15
CA LYS A 310 13.18 -25.90 15.19
C LYS A 310 13.84 -25.10 14.08
N PRO A 311 14.77 -24.18 14.39
CA PRO A 311 15.41 -23.39 13.34
C PRO A 311 15.95 -24.38 12.31
N ALA A 312 15.61 -24.12 11.04
CA ALA A 312 16.03 -24.93 9.91
C ALA A 312 17.51 -25.28 10.10
N GLY A 313 17.78 -26.59 10.12
CA GLY A 313 19.10 -27.13 10.32
C GLY A 313 20.10 -26.41 9.43
N ARG A 314 21.13 -25.87 10.07
CA ARG A 314 22.31 -25.29 9.44
C ARG A 314 22.69 -26.19 8.26
N LEU A 315 22.65 -25.64 7.04
CA LEU A 315 23.08 -26.30 5.82
C LEU A 315 24.43 -26.99 6.11
N ARG A 316 24.48 -28.30 5.89
CA ARG A 316 25.75 -29.03 5.79
C ARG A 316 26.53 -28.38 4.66
N GLU A 317 27.56 -27.62 5.00
CA GLU A 317 28.62 -27.28 4.07
C GLU A 317 29.27 -28.59 3.63
N ALA A 318 29.13 -28.89 2.34
CA ALA A 318 29.80 -29.98 1.68
C ALA A 318 31.19 -29.50 1.22
N SER A 319 32.23 -30.14 1.77
CA SER A 319 33.54 -30.43 1.14
C SER A 319 34.47 -29.24 0.82
N PRO A 320 35.80 -29.43 0.66
CA PRO A 320 36.41 -30.46 -0.19
C PRO A 320 37.50 -31.33 0.46
N ALA A 321 37.79 -32.43 -0.24
CA ALA A 321 38.97 -33.27 -0.10
C ALA A 321 40.28 -32.59 -0.54
N GLY A 322 41.41 -33.14 -0.10
CA GLY A 322 42.79 -32.76 -0.40
C GLY A 322 43.50 -32.30 0.88
N GLU A 323 44.55 -32.94 1.40
CA GLU A 323 45.68 -33.68 0.82
C GLU A 323 46.16 -34.77 1.79
#